data_AF-A0A3N5I6T2-F1
#
_entry.id   AF-A0A3N5I6T2-F1
#
_cell.length_a   1.000
_cell.length_b   1.000
_cell.length_c   1.000
_cell.angle_alpha   90.00
_cell.angle_beta   90.00
_cell.angle_gamma   90.00
#
_symmetry.space_group_name_H-M   'P 1'
#
loop_
_entity.id
_entity.type
_entity.pdbx_description
1 polymer ?
#
loop_
_entity_poly.entity_id
_entity_poly.type
_entity_poly.pdbx_seq_one_letter_code
_entity_poly.pdbx_strand_id
1 'polypeptide(L)'
;MDQQAKVAERDGVPEATTHGLAGDVSAFTSDVLTLTELQSRLPVADVRECNRRVLIPALVLLCGMMLGMASFLIALVTLAFGLVQYQDKSHFMAFLIVVGLGAIGSALLCIVGWIKVRQCTAVLGRSRGELVRNLRWIKRVLASNRLK
;
A
#
# COMPACT_ATOMS: atom_id res chain seq x y z
N MET A 1 -49.59 -47.97 -62.17
CA MET A 1 -49.00 -48.03 -60.81
C MET A 1 -48.57 -46.61 -60.51
N ASP A 2 -49.54 -45.80 -60.08
CA ASP A 2 -49.39 -44.37 -59.84
C ASP A 2 -49.22 -44.14 -58.34
N GLN A 3 -48.14 -43.47 -57.93
CA GLN A 3 -48.13 -42.56 -56.79
C GLN A 3 -46.79 -41.82 -56.71
N GLN A 4 -46.70 -40.73 -57.46
CA GLN A 4 -45.97 -39.54 -57.02
C GLN A 4 -46.88 -38.77 -56.06
N ALA A 5 -46.39 -38.46 -54.86
CA ALA A 5 -46.58 -37.20 -54.15
C ALA A 5 -46.16 -37.37 -52.69
N LYS A 6 -45.17 -36.60 -52.24
CA LYS A 6 -45.36 -35.48 -51.31
C LYS A 6 -44.01 -35.10 -50.70
N VAL A 7 -43.42 -34.08 -51.31
CA VAL A 7 -42.41 -33.21 -50.71
C VAL A 7 -43.02 -32.65 -49.42
N ALA A 8 -42.37 -32.87 -48.29
CA ALA A 8 -42.61 -32.18 -47.03
C ALA A 8 -41.26 -31.71 -46.50
N GLU A 9 -40.81 -30.63 -47.12
CA GLU A 9 -39.85 -29.67 -46.58
C GLU A 9 -40.37 -29.23 -45.21
N ARG A 10 -39.66 -29.61 -44.15
CA ARG A 10 -39.91 -29.10 -42.80
C ARG A 10 -38.61 -28.48 -42.33
N ASP A 11 -38.45 -27.21 -42.71
CA ASP A 11 -37.45 -26.32 -42.15
C ASP A 11 -37.65 -26.22 -40.64
N GLY A 12 -36.87 -27.01 -39.91
CA GLY A 12 -36.63 -26.80 -38.49
C GLY A 12 -35.70 -25.61 -38.33
N VAL A 13 -36.29 -24.43 -38.16
CA VAL A 13 -35.61 -23.23 -37.64
C VAL A 13 -34.78 -23.62 -36.42
N PRO A 14 -33.49 -23.24 -36.33
CA PRO A 14 -32.72 -23.48 -35.11
C PRO A 14 -33.29 -22.60 -33.99
N GLU A 15 -34.04 -23.20 -33.07
CA GLU A 15 -34.40 -22.53 -31.82
C GLU A 15 -33.10 -22.16 -31.09
N ALA A 16 -32.93 -20.86 -30.94
CA ALA A 16 -31.76 -20.24 -30.34
C ALA A 16 -31.45 -20.86 -28.96
N THR A 17 -30.29 -21.49 -28.86
CA THR A 17 -29.62 -21.89 -27.63
C THR A 17 -29.08 -20.66 -26.87
N THR A 18 -29.90 -19.63 -26.70
CA THR A 18 -29.53 -18.39 -25.98
C THR A 18 -29.66 -18.53 -24.45
N HIS A 19 -30.37 -19.55 -23.95
CA HIS A 19 -30.54 -19.76 -22.51
C HIS A 19 -29.37 -20.49 -21.81
N GLY A 20 -28.52 -21.22 -22.54
CA GLY A 20 -27.37 -21.93 -21.96
C GLY A 20 -26.19 -21.01 -21.64
N LEU A 21 -25.85 -20.11 -22.57
CA LEU A 21 -24.73 -19.18 -22.41
C LEU A 21 -24.95 -18.18 -21.27
N ALA A 22 -26.19 -17.69 -21.08
CA ALA A 22 -26.49 -16.74 -20.03
C ALA A 22 -26.32 -17.33 -18.61
N GLY A 23 -26.60 -18.63 -18.43
CA GLY A 23 -26.39 -19.35 -17.18
C GLY A 23 -24.91 -19.55 -16.85
N ASP A 24 -24.13 -19.96 -17.84
CA ASP A 24 -22.68 -20.20 -17.67
C ASP A 24 -21.91 -18.90 -17.41
N VAL A 25 -22.29 -17.78 -18.03
CA VAL A 25 -21.68 -16.46 -17.76
C VAL A 25 -22.00 -15.98 -16.34
N SER A 26 -23.18 -16.30 -15.81
CA SER A 26 -23.55 -15.98 -14.43
C SER A 26 -22.77 -16.83 -13.42
N ALA A 27 -22.64 -18.13 -13.67
CA ALA A 27 -21.84 -19.04 -12.84
C ALA A 27 -20.35 -18.65 -12.84
N PHE A 28 -19.80 -18.28 -14.01
CA PHE A 28 -18.40 -17.87 -14.13
C PHE A 28 -18.12 -16.49 -13.50
N THR A 29 -19.09 -15.56 -13.56
CA THR A 29 -18.98 -14.27 -12.86
C THR A 29 -19.01 -14.47 -11.34
N SER A 30 -19.81 -15.42 -10.86
CA SER A 30 -19.81 -15.84 -9.45
C SER A 30 -18.44 -16.40 -9.05
N ASP A 31 -17.83 -17.24 -9.88
CA ASP A 31 -16.49 -17.80 -9.59
C ASP A 31 -15.38 -16.75 -9.62
N VAL A 32 -15.39 -15.82 -10.58
CA VAL A 32 -14.41 -14.71 -10.60
C VAL A 32 -14.61 -13.76 -9.43
N LEU A 33 -15.85 -13.49 -9.03
CA LEU A 33 -16.13 -12.71 -7.82
C LEU A 33 -15.62 -13.44 -6.57
N THR A 34 -15.81 -14.76 -6.51
CA THR A 34 -15.32 -15.63 -5.41
C THR A 34 -13.79 -15.70 -5.38
N LEU A 35 -13.12 -15.76 -6.54
CA LEU A 35 -11.66 -15.69 -6.65
C LEU A 35 -11.11 -14.31 -6.26
N THR A 36 -11.82 -13.24 -6.59
CA THR A 36 -11.48 -11.87 -6.17
C THR A 36 -11.66 -11.72 -4.65
N GLU A 37 -12.64 -12.41 -4.06
CA GLU A 37 -12.82 -12.47 -2.61
C GLU A 37 -11.72 -13.30 -1.92
N LEU A 38 -11.24 -14.38 -2.56
CA LEU A 38 -10.08 -15.14 -2.08
C LEU A 38 -8.77 -14.33 -2.20
N GLN A 39 -8.58 -13.57 -3.29
CA GLN A 39 -7.42 -12.70 -3.47
C GLN A 39 -7.47 -11.42 -2.64
N SER A 40 -8.64 -10.97 -2.19
CA SER A 40 -8.75 -9.88 -1.22
C SER A 40 -8.48 -10.34 0.22
N ARG A 41 -8.61 -11.64 0.50
CA ARG A 41 -8.26 -12.24 1.80
C ARG A 41 -6.76 -12.37 2.04
N LEU A 42 -5.96 -12.55 0.98
CA LEU A 42 -4.48 -12.56 1.09
C LEU A 42 -3.90 -11.24 1.66
N PRO A 43 -4.19 -10.05 1.10
CA PRO A 43 -3.65 -8.80 1.62
C PRO A 43 -4.21 -8.46 3.00
N VAL A 44 -5.42 -8.90 3.36
CA VAL A 44 -5.96 -8.70 4.71
C VAL A 44 -5.23 -9.58 5.73
N ALA A 45 -4.95 -10.84 5.39
CA ALA A 45 -4.15 -11.73 6.24
C ALA A 45 -2.70 -11.24 6.37
N ASP A 46 -2.09 -10.81 5.27
CA ASP A 46 -0.73 -10.23 5.26
C ASP A 46 -0.67 -8.93 6.04
N VAL A 47 -1.66 -8.05 5.92
CA VAL A 47 -1.75 -6.82 6.74
C VAL A 47 -1.92 -7.15 8.21
N ARG A 48 -2.69 -8.19 8.57
CA ARG A 48 -2.89 -8.57 9.98
C ARG A 48 -1.62 -9.16 10.60
N GLU A 49 -0.92 -10.03 9.87
CA GLU A 49 0.35 -10.61 10.32
C GLU A 49 1.47 -9.56 10.35
N CYS A 50 1.53 -8.68 9.34
CA CYS A 50 2.45 -7.55 9.30
C CYS A 50 2.16 -6.58 10.45
N ASN A 51 0.90 -6.23 10.72
CA ASN A 51 0.54 -5.35 11.83
C ASN A 51 0.97 -5.96 13.17
N ARG A 52 0.75 -7.26 13.40
CA ARG A 52 1.19 -7.92 14.64
C ARG A 52 2.71 -7.94 14.82
N ARG A 53 3.46 -8.08 13.72
CA ARG A 53 4.94 -8.05 13.72
C ARG A 53 5.53 -6.65 13.77
N VAL A 54 4.82 -5.64 13.26
CA VAL A 54 5.28 -4.24 13.19
C VAL A 54 4.94 -3.46 14.46
N LEU A 55 3.90 -3.84 15.19
CA LEU A 55 3.44 -3.07 16.37
C LEU A 55 4.52 -2.96 17.46
N ILE A 56 5.14 -4.09 17.84
CA ILE A 56 6.21 -4.11 18.84
C ILE A 56 7.42 -3.28 18.41
N PRO A 57 8.05 -3.50 17.23
CA PRO A 57 9.18 -2.69 16.80
C PRO A 57 8.82 -1.22 16.58
N ALA A 58 7.58 -0.91 16.16
CA ALA A 58 7.10 0.47 16.06
C ALA A 58 7.01 1.16 17.43
N LEU A 59 6.49 0.47 18.46
CA LEU A 59 6.45 0.99 19.83
C LEU A 59 7.87 1.18 20.39
N VAL A 60 8.78 0.23 20.17
CA VAL A 60 10.18 0.34 20.59
C VAL A 60 10.86 1.53 19.90
N LEU A 61 10.64 1.71 18.59
CA LEU A 61 11.13 2.87 17.85
C LEU A 61 10.58 4.19 18.40
N LEU A 62 9.27 4.24 18.69
CA LEU A 62 8.63 5.43 19.24
C LEU A 62 9.19 5.79 20.62
N CYS A 63 9.29 4.81 21.52
CA CYS A 63 9.89 5.00 22.84
C CYS A 63 11.35 5.45 22.73
N GLY A 64 12.13 4.82 21.83
CA GLY A 64 13.51 5.20 21.57
C GLY A 64 13.64 6.63 21.03
N MET A 65 12.75 7.07 20.14
CA MET A 65 12.73 8.44 19.64
C MET A 65 12.38 9.44 20.73
N MET A 66 11.37 9.16 21.56
CA MET A 66 11.00 10.04 22.68
C MET A 66 12.12 10.16 23.71
N LEU A 67 12.71 9.03 24.09
CA LEU A 67 13.81 9.01 25.05
C LEU A 67 15.04 9.71 24.46
N GLY A 68 15.39 9.43 23.21
CA GLY A 68 16.49 10.09 22.52
C GLY A 68 16.31 11.60 22.41
N MET A 69 15.09 12.08 22.13
CA MET A 69 14.77 13.50 22.10
C MET A 69 14.94 14.15 23.47
N ALA A 70 14.41 13.51 24.53
CA ALA A 70 14.55 14.01 25.90
C ALA A 70 16.03 14.05 26.33
N SER A 71 16.77 12.98 26.08
CA SER A 71 18.21 12.90 26.37
C SER A 71 19.00 13.94 25.58
N PHE A 72 18.64 14.21 24.33
CA PHE A 72 19.30 15.23 23.51
C PHE A 72 19.08 16.64 24.08
N LEU A 73 17.86 16.98 24.48
CA LEU A 73 17.56 18.26 25.12
C LEU A 73 18.34 18.42 26.44
N ILE A 74 18.35 17.38 27.28
CA ILE A 74 19.10 17.40 28.54
C ILE A 74 20.60 17.53 28.27
N ALA A 75 21.15 16.82 27.29
CA ALA A 75 22.57 16.91 26.92
C ALA A 75 22.96 18.32 26.46
N LEU A 76 22.11 18.99 25.66
CA LEU A 76 22.33 20.38 25.25
C LEU A 76 22.34 21.34 26.45
N VAL A 77 21.40 21.18 27.38
CA VAL A 77 21.36 21.98 28.61
C VAL A 77 22.61 21.75 29.46
N THR A 78 22.98 20.49 29.70
CA THR A 78 24.18 20.12 30.45
C THR A 78 25.44 20.68 29.79
N LEU A 79 25.51 20.66 28.45
CA LEU A 79 26.62 21.24 27.71
C LEU A 79 26.70 22.76 27.91
N ALA A 80 25.56 23.46 27.84
CA ALA A 80 25.51 24.91 28.07
C ALA A 80 26.01 25.27 29.48
N PHE A 81 25.50 24.57 30.49
CA PHE A 81 25.92 24.78 31.88
C PHE A 81 27.40 24.44 32.09
N GLY A 82 27.89 23.35 31.49
CA GLY A 82 29.30 22.98 31.56
C GLY A 82 30.22 24.04 30.95
N LEU A 83 29.85 24.63 29.81
CA LEU A 83 30.62 25.73 29.21
C LEU A 83 30.67 26.98 30.11
N VAL A 84 29.58 27.31 30.78
CA VAL A 84 29.55 28.44 31.73
C VAL A 84 30.42 28.14 32.95
N GLN A 85 30.33 26.94 33.50
CA GLN A 85 30.97 26.59 34.77
C GLN A 85 32.48 26.36 34.64
N TYR A 86 32.96 25.83 33.51
CA TYR A 86 34.38 25.46 33.33
C TYR A 86 35.20 26.42 32.48
N GLN A 87 34.59 27.31 31.70
CA GLN A 87 35.33 28.23 30.80
C GLN A 87 35.16 29.71 31.12
N ASP A 88 34.47 30.08 32.21
CA ASP A 88 34.12 31.48 32.55
C ASP A 88 33.49 32.24 31.36
N LYS A 89 32.88 31.51 30.43
CA LYS A 89 32.26 32.09 29.24
C LYS A 89 30.94 32.73 29.66
N SER A 90 30.69 33.94 29.15
CA SER A 90 29.38 34.59 29.30
C SER A 90 28.27 33.63 28.86
N HIS A 91 27.21 33.54 29.66
CA HIS A 91 26.03 32.70 29.44
C HIS A 91 25.54 32.77 27.99
N PHE A 92 25.54 33.97 27.40
CA PHE A 92 25.15 34.19 26.01
C PHE A 92 25.94 33.35 25.01
N MET A 93 27.27 33.32 25.12
CA MET A 93 28.13 32.57 24.19
C MET A 93 27.97 31.05 24.36
N ALA A 94 27.78 30.57 25.60
CA ALA A 94 27.56 29.16 25.86
C ALA A 94 26.24 28.66 25.23
N PHE A 95 25.14 29.39 25.41
CA PHE A 95 23.86 29.05 24.77
C PHE A 95 23.93 29.14 23.24
N LEU A 96 24.65 30.11 22.69
CA LEU A 96 24.77 30.29 21.24
C LEU A 96 25.49 29.10 20.58
N ILE A 97 26.56 28.60 21.18
CA ILE A 97 27.28 27.40 20.72
C ILE A 97 26.37 26.16 20.74
N VAL A 98 25.64 25.98 21.84
CA VAL A 98 24.73 24.84 22.02
C VAL A 98 23.57 24.89 21.04
N VAL A 99 22.97 26.06 20.81
CA VAL A 99 21.94 26.25 19.79
C VAL A 99 22.49 25.96 18.39
N GLY A 100 23.71 26.42 18.08
CA GLY A 100 24.36 26.12 16.81
C GLY A 100 24.55 24.62 16.57
N LEU A 101 25.07 23.90 17.56
CA LEU A 101 25.21 22.44 17.49
C LEU A 101 23.85 21.73 17.36
N GLY A 102 22.85 22.18 18.11
CA GLY A 102 21.48 21.68 18.02
C GLY A 102 20.87 21.89 16.64
N ALA A 103 21.07 23.07 16.04
CA ALA A 103 20.57 23.40 14.71
C ALA A 103 21.22 22.54 13.62
N ILE A 104 22.54 22.33 13.70
CA ILE A 104 23.25 21.44 12.76
C ILE A 104 22.75 20.00 12.89
N GLY A 105 22.64 19.49 14.12
CA GLY A 105 22.13 18.14 14.37
C GLY A 105 20.70 17.95 13.86
N SER A 106 19.83 18.92 14.11
CA SER A 106 18.45 18.92 13.62
C SER A 106 18.37 18.93 12.08
N ALA A 107 19.15 19.79 11.42
CA ALA A 107 19.20 19.86 9.97
C ALA A 107 19.63 18.53 9.34
N LEU A 108 20.65 17.87 9.90
CA LEU A 108 21.11 16.55 9.44
C LEU A 108 20.02 15.48 9.59
N LEU A 109 19.32 15.45 10.73
CA LEU A 109 18.21 14.53 10.95
C LEU A 109 17.06 14.76 9.97
N CYS A 110 16.71 16.03 9.69
CA CYS A 110 15.72 16.37 8.68
C CYS A 110 16.12 15.89 7.28
N ILE A 111 17.38 16.06 6.88
CA ILE A 111 17.88 15.59 5.58
C ILE A 111 17.78 14.07 5.47
N VAL A 112 18.25 13.34 6.48
CA VAL A 112 18.19 11.87 6.49
C VAL A 112 16.74 11.39 6.47
N GLY A 113 15.87 12.00 7.27
CA GLY A 113 14.43 11.72 7.29
C GLY A 113 13.79 11.95 5.93
N TRP A 114 14.12 13.06 5.27
CA TRP A 114 13.62 13.38 3.94
C TRP A 114 14.06 12.35 2.88
N ILE A 115 15.32 11.94 2.89
CA ILE A 115 15.84 10.90 1.98
C ILE A 115 15.07 9.58 2.19
N LYS A 116 14.87 9.16 3.44
CA LYS A 116 14.13 7.94 3.77
C LYS A 116 12.66 8.00 3.33
N VAL A 117 11.98 9.12 3.56
CA VAL A 117 10.60 9.33 3.10
C VAL A 117 10.51 9.28 1.58
N ARG A 118 11.47 9.91 0.86
CA ARG A 118 11.53 9.84 -0.61
C ARG A 118 11.72 8.41 -1.12
N GLN A 119 12.56 7.62 -0.47
CA GLN A 119 12.74 6.21 -0.82
C GLN A 119 11.46 5.40 -0.61
N CYS A 120 10.79 5.56 0.53
CA CYS A 120 9.54 4.85 0.83
C CYS A 120 8.41 5.22 -0.14
N THR A 121 8.25 6.51 -0.45
CA THR A 121 7.21 7.00 -1.38
C THR A 121 7.44 6.50 -2.81
N ALA A 122 8.69 6.38 -3.26
CA ALA A 122 9.01 5.80 -4.57
C ALA A 122 8.58 4.32 -4.67
N VAL A 123 8.82 3.53 -3.63
CA VAL A 123 8.41 2.11 -3.57
C VAL A 123 6.88 1.98 -3.50
N LEU A 124 6.22 2.81 -2.68
CA LEU A 124 4.75 2.86 -2.58
C LEU A 124 4.08 3.28 -3.90
N GLY A 125 4.70 4.20 -4.65
CA GLY A 125 4.23 4.61 -5.98
C GLY A 125 4.23 3.46 -6.98
N ARG A 126 5.30 2.65 -7.00
CA ARG A 126 5.40 1.46 -7.86
C ARG A 126 4.36 0.41 -7.48
N SER A 127 4.24 0.11 -6.19
CA SER A 127 3.29 -0.90 -5.68
C SER A 127 1.83 -0.51 -5.96
N ARG A 128 1.47 0.78 -5.77
CA ARG A 128 0.13 1.28 -6.13
C ARG A 128 -0.15 1.20 -7.62
N GLY A 129 0.84 1.50 -8.46
CA GLY A 129 0.72 1.40 -9.92
C GLY A 129 0.43 -0.03 -10.40
N GLU A 130 1.14 -1.02 -9.83
CA GLU A 130 0.93 -2.44 -10.11
C GLU A 130 -0.45 -2.91 -9.63
N LEU A 131 -0.87 -2.50 -8.43
CA LEU A 131 -2.20 -2.82 -7.90
C LEU A 131 -3.33 -2.31 -8.80
N VAL A 132 -3.27 -1.03 -9.20
CA VAL A 132 -4.28 -0.41 -10.08
C VAL A 132 -4.25 -1.00 -11.49
N ARG A 133 -3.09 -1.45 -11.98
CA ARG A 133 -2.97 -2.15 -13.27
C ARG A 133 -3.62 -3.54 -13.20
N ASN A 134 -3.37 -4.28 -12.13
CA ASN A 134 -3.95 -5.61 -11.92
C ASN A 134 -5.48 -5.53 -11.80
N LEU A 135 -6.01 -4.58 -11.01
CA LEU A 135 -7.46 -4.33 -10.91
C LEU A 135 -8.09 -3.97 -12.26
N ARG A 136 -7.44 -3.13 -13.08
CA ARG A 136 -7.95 -2.77 -14.42
C ARG A 136 -7.87 -3.92 -15.42
N TRP A 137 -6.87 -4.79 -15.32
CA TRP A 137 -6.81 -5.99 -16.16
C TRP A 137 -7.94 -6.96 -15.81
N ILE A 138 -8.14 -7.24 -14.52
CA ILE A 138 -9.26 -8.08 -14.04
C ILE A 138 -10.60 -7.51 -14.52
N LYS A 139 -10.84 -6.21 -14.34
CA LYS A 139 -12.09 -5.56 -14.80
C LYS A 139 -12.29 -5.67 -16.31
N ARG A 140 -11.23 -5.56 -17.11
CA ARG A 140 -11.30 -5.67 -18.59
C ARG A 140 -11.50 -7.10 -19.05
N VAL A 141 -10.84 -8.08 -18.45
CA VAL A 141 -11.07 -9.50 -18.75
C VAL A 141 -12.51 -9.86 -18.41
N LEU A 142 -13.01 -9.43 -17.25
CA LEU A 142 -14.40 -9.67 -16.84
C LEU A 142 -15.42 -8.97 -17.76
N ALA A 143 -15.14 -7.74 -18.20
CA ALA A 143 -16.03 -7.01 -19.11
C ALA A 143 -15.97 -7.51 -20.57
N SER A 144 -14.79 -7.92 -21.04
CA SER A 144 -14.60 -8.46 -22.39
C SER A 144 -15.20 -9.85 -22.55
N ASN A 145 -15.22 -10.65 -21.48
CA ASN A 145 -15.84 -11.97 -21.48
C ASN A 145 -17.36 -11.93 -21.27
N ARG A 146 -17.97 -10.74 -21.05
CA ARG A 146 -19.42 -10.53 -21.03
C ARG A 146 -20.05 -10.27 -22.41
N LEU A 147 -19.22 -10.03 -23.43
CA LEU A 147 -19.66 -9.58 -24.77
C LEU A 147 -19.41 -10.64 -25.87
N LYS A 148 -19.00 -11.84 -25.50
CA LYS A 148 -18.96 -13.04 -26.35
C LYS A 148 -19.79 -14.13 -25.68
#